data_AF-A0A2V9DAA8-F1
#
_entry.id   AF-A0A2V9DAA8-F1
#
_cell.length_a   1.000
_cell.length_b   1.000
_cell.length_c   1.000
_cell.angle_alpha   90.00
_cell.angle_beta   90.00
_cell.angle_gamma   90.00
#
_symmetry.space_group_name_H-M   'P 1'
#
loop_
_entity.id
_entity.type
_entity.pdbx_description
1 polymer ?
#
loop_
_entity_poly.entity_id
_entity_poly.type
_entity_poly.pdbx_seq_one_letter_code
_entity_poly.pdbx_strand_id
1 'polypeptide(L)'
;MGDRAAEKNIFESLHRVKPDFAGELLRVWNQPKQDPPDILCTTASGRTIGVELGEWLNEDQIRDRKGLEAIQNSLLKAIGKQPDNGFENIYFAWPCPLPKARVKPADALALREEILKLAEGVDRRWDQELDWQSPQGCFFDDFTGYPTVGKYLQLVRFFPRRHYEGWPPYGRVVKRTWPAGCDWLVFRPAGGAYSQDAMVDALWAIIAKKIEKYEAKPPQVQMDDFYLLIHYNQAFLYNTPVETLFFKFEDAARAGSAFIGEDPGIFGKAFLMLAFQPGERVFQLYPA
;
A
#
# COMPACT_ATOMS: atom_id res chain seq x y z
N MET A 1 11.34 3.40 17.68
CA MET A 1 11.57 4.83 17.91
C MET A 1 11.02 5.51 16.67
N GLY A 2 9.88 6.20 16.82
CA GLY A 2 9.22 6.83 15.68
C GLY A 2 10.06 7.95 15.08
N ASP A 3 9.78 8.29 13.83
CA ASP A 3 10.41 9.42 13.18
C ASP A 3 9.85 10.71 13.79
N ARG A 4 10.61 11.32 14.72
CA ARG A 4 10.21 12.55 15.41
C ARG A 4 9.86 13.67 14.44
N ALA A 5 10.50 13.74 13.27
CA ALA A 5 10.15 14.76 12.27
C ALA A 5 8.77 14.48 11.66
N ALA A 6 8.47 13.21 11.37
CA ALA A 6 7.14 12.81 10.88
C ALA A 6 6.05 13.06 11.93
N GLU A 7 6.26 12.66 13.18
CA GLU A 7 5.32 12.90 14.30
C GLU A 7 5.02 14.39 14.47
N LYS A 8 6.08 15.22 14.41
CA LYS A 8 5.96 16.68 14.47
C LYS A 8 5.07 17.22 13.34
N ASN A 9 5.29 16.78 12.10
CA ASN A 9 4.51 17.23 10.94
C ASN A 9 3.04 16.79 11.01
N ILE A 10 2.78 15.59 11.52
CA ILE A 10 1.41 15.10 11.77
C ILE A 10 0.73 15.98 12.81
N PHE A 11 1.39 16.26 13.93
CA PHE A 11 0.83 17.10 14.98
C PHE A 11 0.60 18.55 14.53
N GLU A 12 1.54 19.14 13.79
CA GLU A 12 1.37 20.47 13.19
C GLU A 12 0.13 20.52 12.30
N SER A 13 -0.13 19.45 11.56
CA SER A 13 -1.31 19.34 10.70
C SER A 13 -2.60 19.19 11.51
N LEU A 14 -2.60 18.40 12.59
CA LEU A 14 -3.73 18.37 13.54
C LEU A 14 -4.01 19.76 14.08
N HIS A 15 -3.00 20.47 14.58
CA HIS A 15 -3.16 21.78 15.19
C HIS A 15 -3.65 22.83 14.17
N ARG A 16 -3.24 22.73 12.90
CA ARG A 16 -3.77 23.59 11.83
C ARG A 16 -5.25 23.32 11.55
N VAL A 17 -5.65 22.05 11.48
CA VAL A 17 -7.01 21.64 11.09
C VAL A 17 -8.00 21.74 12.25
N LYS A 18 -7.56 21.46 13.47
CA LYS A 18 -8.37 21.48 14.70
C LYS A 18 -7.58 22.16 15.85
N PRO A 19 -7.41 23.50 15.80
CA PRO A 19 -6.59 24.25 16.77
C PRO A 19 -7.10 24.18 18.21
N ASP A 20 -8.38 23.83 18.40
CA ASP A 20 -9.09 23.71 19.66
C ASP A 20 -9.36 22.24 20.06
N PHE A 21 -8.61 21.27 19.57
CA PHE A 21 -8.85 19.84 19.87
C PHE A 21 -8.90 19.53 21.38
N ALA A 22 -8.19 20.31 22.19
CA ALA A 22 -8.20 20.27 23.65
C ALA A 22 -9.45 20.87 24.32
N GLY A 23 -10.39 21.43 23.54
CA GLY A 23 -11.49 22.27 24.01
C GLY A 23 -11.09 23.74 24.22
N GLU A 24 -9.82 24.08 24.01
CA GLU A 24 -9.26 25.42 24.11
C GLU A 24 -7.98 25.52 23.27
N LEU A 25 -7.47 26.72 23.05
CA LEU A 25 -6.25 26.95 22.29
C LEU A 25 -5.01 26.48 23.05
N LEU A 26 -4.01 26.01 22.30
CA LEU A 26 -2.69 25.74 22.84
C LEU A 26 -1.92 27.03 23.06
N ARG A 27 -1.20 27.12 24.19
CA ARG A 27 -0.19 28.15 24.43
C ARG A 27 1.14 27.75 23.80
N VAL A 28 1.55 26.51 24.00
CA VAL A 28 2.79 25.94 23.48
C VAL A 28 2.69 24.42 23.41
N TRP A 29 3.45 23.80 22.51
CA TRP A 29 3.65 22.36 22.49
C TRP A 29 5.11 22.04 22.13
N ASN A 30 5.58 20.86 22.52
CA ASN A 30 6.88 20.33 22.15
C ASN A 30 6.84 18.80 22.07
N GLN A 31 7.94 18.20 21.60
CA GLN A 31 8.16 16.77 21.75
C GLN A 31 9.08 16.54 22.96
N PRO A 32 8.65 15.83 24.01
CA PRO A 32 9.48 15.60 25.19
C PRO A 32 10.71 14.75 24.87
N LYS A 33 11.72 14.82 25.73
CA LYS A 33 12.94 13.98 25.60
C LYS A 33 12.70 12.54 26.03
N GLN A 34 11.79 12.34 26.98
CA GLN A 34 11.33 11.03 27.45
C GLN A 34 9.97 10.75 26.82
N ASP A 35 9.88 9.65 26.09
CA ASP A 35 8.66 9.07 25.54
C ASP A 35 8.14 8.04 26.55
N PRO A 36 6.85 8.06 26.95
CA PRO A 36 5.73 8.86 26.41
C PRO A 36 5.34 10.10 27.24
N PRO A 37 4.63 11.09 26.65
CA PRO A 37 3.93 11.08 25.34
C PRO A 37 4.78 11.49 24.13
N ASP A 38 4.31 11.27 22.89
CA ASP A 38 4.98 11.74 21.66
C ASP A 38 4.99 13.28 21.55
N ILE A 39 3.89 13.93 21.97
CA ILE A 39 3.73 15.38 22.02
C ILE A 39 3.24 15.79 23.42
N LEU A 40 3.81 16.86 23.95
CA LEU A 40 3.37 17.49 25.20
C LEU A 40 2.92 18.92 24.93
N CYS A 41 1.68 19.22 25.29
CA CYS A 41 1.03 20.51 25.08
C CYS A 41 0.75 21.21 26.42
N THR A 42 0.80 22.54 26.40
CA THR A 42 0.26 23.39 27.46
C THR A 42 -0.85 24.25 26.88
N THR A 43 -2.04 24.18 27.45
CA THR A 43 -3.20 24.96 27.00
C THR A 43 -3.15 26.40 27.48
N ALA A 44 -4.06 27.24 26.99
CA ALA A 44 -4.20 28.63 27.43
C ALA A 44 -4.52 28.75 28.93
N SER A 45 -5.32 27.83 29.49
CA SER A 45 -5.61 27.75 30.93
C SER A 45 -4.46 27.17 31.77
N GLY A 46 -3.41 26.66 31.13
CA GLY A 46 -2.24 26.08 31.79
C GLY A 46 -2.29 24.57 32.00
N ARG A 47 -3.32 23.87 31.49
CA ARG A 47 -3.39 22.41 31.53
C ARG A 47 -2.29 21.78 30.68
N THR A 48 -1.78 20.65 31.13
CA THR A 48 -0.78 19.84 30.44
C THR A 48 -1.48 18.65 29.77
N ILE A 49 -1.33 18.54 28.46
CA ILE A 49 -1.98 17.48 27.67
C ILE A 49 -0.90 16.69 26.93
N GLY A 50 -0.85 15.38 27.17
CA GLY A 50 -0.06 14.49 26.34
C GLY A 50 -0.85 14.03 25.11
N VAL A 51 -0.18 13.87 23.97
CA VAL A 51 -0.77 13.27 22.77
C VAL A 51 0.13 12.13 22.30
N GLU A 52 -0.44 10.94 22.21
CA GLU A 52 0.17 9.76 21.61
C GLU A 52 -0.26 9.64 20.14
N LEU A 53 0.68 9.33 19.26
CA LEU A 53 0.41 9.11 17.85
C LEU A 53 0.39 7.61 17.52
N GLY A 54 -0.52 7.21 16.65
CA GLY A 54 -0.54 5.89 16.03
C GLY A 54 -0.80 6.00 14.53
N GLU A 55 0.01 5.34 13.71
CA GLU A 55 -0.27 5.28 12.27
C GLU A 55 -1.26 4.16 11.98
N TRP A 56 -2.33 4.49 11.24
CA TRP A 56 -3.33 3.53 10.80
C TRP A 56 -2.82 2.78 9.57
N LEU A 57 -2.24 1.61 9.82
CA LEU A 57 -1.64 0.74 8.81
C LEU A 57 -2.15 -0.68 8.97
N ASN A 58 -2.35 -1.36 7.84
CA ASN A 58 -2.39 -2.81 7.85
C ASN A 58 -0.96 -3.34 7.60
N GLU A 59 -0.24 -3.63 8.69
CA GLU A 59 1.17 -4.04 8.66
C GLU A 59 1.38 -5.33 7.85
N ASP A 60 0.41 -6.25 7.87
CA ASP A 60 0.47 -7.50 7.13
C ASP A 60 0.45 -7.26 5.61
N GLN A 61 -0.46 -6.40 5.13
CA GLN A 61 -0.50 -6.01 3.72
C GLN A 61 0.79 -5.31 3.29
N ILE A 62 1.37 -4.45 4.13
CA ILE A 62 2.66 -3.79 3.84
C ILE A 62 3.77 -4.84 3.71
N ARG A 63 3.84 -5.79 4.66
CA ARG A 63 4.82 -6.87 4.66
C ARG A 63 4.72 -7.72 3.40
N ASP A 64 3.50 -8.12 3.05
CA ASP A 64 3.25 -8.96 1.89
C ASP A 64 3.60 -8.23 0.59
N ARG A 65 3.23 -6.94 0.49
CA ARG A 65 3.57 -6.09 -0.65
C ARG A 65 5.08 -5.92 -0.82
N LYS A 66 5.80 -5.58 0.24
CA LYS A 66 7.27 -5.48 0.24
C LYS A 66 7.92 -6.82 -0.11
N GLY A 67 7.36 -7.93 0.37
CA GLY A 67 7.78 -9.28 0.02
C GLY A 67 7.69 -9.55 -1.47
N LEU A 68 6.55 -9.20 -2.09
CA LEU A 68 6.33 -9.31 -3.52
C LEU A 68 7.28 -8.40 -4.32
N GLU A 69 7.42 -7.13 -3.93
CA GLU A 69 8.34 -6.19 -4.59
C GLU A 69 9.79 -6.67 -4.57
N ALA A 70 10.24 -7.27 -3.47
CA ALA A 70 11.57 -7.86 -3.40
C ALA A 70 11.76 -9.03 -4.39
N ILE A 71 10.72 -9.84 -4.61
CA ILE A 71 10.73 -10.93 -5.59
C ILE A 71 10.74 -10.36 -7.02
N GLN A 72 9.87 -9.39 -7.30
CA GLN A 72 9.78 -8.72 -8.59
C GLN A 72 11.08 -8.02 -8.98
N ASN A 73 11.71 -7.30 -8.04
CA ASN A 73 13.01 -6.67 -8.26
C ASN A 73 14.12 -7.70 -8.49
N SER A 74 14.07 -8.84 -7.79
CA SER A 74 15.00 -9.95 -8.03
C SER A 74 14.87 -10.52 -9.44
N LEU A 75 13.65 -10.64 -9.95
CA LEU A 75 13.38 -11.08 -11.32
C LEU A 75 13.84 -10.05 -12.35
N LEU A 76 13.50 -8.77 -12.21
CA LEU A 76 13.95 -7.72 -13.14
C LEU A 76 15.47 -7.61 -13.16
N LYS A 77 16.13 -7.76 -12.01
CA LYS A 77 17.59 -7.76 -11.93
C LYS A 77 18.19 -8.94 -12.70
N ALA A 78 17.60 -10.13 -12.59
CA ALA A 78 18.07 -11.32 -13.28
C ALA A 78 17.79 -11.26 -14.79
N ILE A 79 16.63 -10.76 -15.18
CA ILE A 79 16.27 -10.52 -16.58
C ILE A 79 17.21 -9.46 -17.16
N GLY A 80 17.52 -8.38 -16.44
CA GLY A 80 18.37 -7.28 -16.91
C GLY A 80 17.70 -6.43 -17.99
N LYS A 81 18.49 -5.68 -18.78
CA LYS A 81 17.97 -4.82 -19.85
C LYS A 81 17.22 -5.65 -20.90
N GLN A 82 15.94 -5.37 -21.10
CA GLN A 82 15.12 -6.09 -22.07
C GLN A 82 15.42 -5.62 -23.50
N PRO A 83 15.35 -6.50 -24.50
CA PRO A 83 15.32 -6.05 -25.89
C PRO A 83 14.01 -5.28 -26.17
N ASP A 84 14.04 -4.40 -27.17
CA ASP A 84 12.81 -3.79 -27.66
C ASP A 84 11.81 -4.88 -28.07
N ASN A 85 10.53 -4.65 -27.79
CA ASN A 85 9.50 -5.64 -28.12
C ASN A 85 9.25 -5.66 -29.64
N GLY A 86 9.88 -6.63 -30.32
CA GLY A 86 9.69 -6.93 -31.73
C GLY A 86 8.66 -8.02 -32.04
N PHE A 87 7.94 -8.53 -31.04
CA PHE A 87 6.98 -9.64 -31.23
C PHE A 87 5.76 -9.20 -32.04
N GLU A 88 5.28 -10.08 -32.92
CA GLU A 88 4.15 -9.75 -33.78
C GLU A 88 2.84 -9.71 -33.00
N ASN A 89 2.62 -10.71 -32.15
CA ASN A 89 1.35 -11.01 -31.50
C ASN A 89 1.34 -10.59 -30.02
N ILE A 90 2.50 -10.43 -29.40
CA ILE A 90 2.61 -10.09 -27.96
C ILE A 90 2.80 -8.58 -27.79
N TYR A 91 1.88 -7.92 -27.08
CA TYR A 91 2.00 -6.50 -26.71
C TYR A 91 2.94 -6.28 -25.52
N PHE A 92 2.72 -7.05 -24.46
CA PHE A 92 3.55 -7.14 -23.25
C PHE A 92 3.24 -8.47 -22.55
N ALA A 93 4.01 -8.79 -21.52
CA ALA A 93 3.80 -9.98 -20.71
C ALA A 93 3.89 -9.69 -19.22
N TRP A 94 3.08 -10.41 -18.44
CA TRP A 94 3.12 -10.43 -16.99
C TRP A 94 3.72 -11.75 -16.49
N PRO A 95 4.99 -11.75 -16.06
CA PRO A 95 5.52 -12.87 -15.29
C PRO A 95 4.84 -12.90 -13.92
N CYS A 96 4.27 -14.05 -13.55
CA CYS A 96 3.63 -14.26 -12.26
C CYS A 96 4.56 -15.12 -11.38
N PRO A 97 5.26 -14.52 -10.41
CA PRO A 97 6.26 -15.22 -9.61
C PRO A 97 5.62 -16.23 -8.65
N LEU A 98 6.34 -17.31 -8.38
CA LEU A 98 6.04 -18.18 -7.25
C LEU A 98 6.26 -17.44 -5.92
N PRO A 99 5.52 -17.77 -4.85
CA PRO A 99 5.77 -17.22 -3.52
C PRO A 99 7.22 -17.46 -3.09
N LYS A 100 7.87 -16.42 -2.54
CA LYS A 100 9.26 -16.46 -2.02
C LYS A 100 10.35 -16.76 -3.07
N ALA A 101 10.04 -16.68 -4.37
CA ALA A 101 10.94 -17.08 -5.46
C ALA A 101 11.99 -16.00 -5.83
N ARG A 102 12.93 -15.71 -4.92
CA ARG A 102 14.06 -14.81 -5.22
C ARG A 102 15.09 -15.51 -6.12
N VAL A 103 15.42 -14.87 -7.24
CA VAL A 103 16.34 -15.43 -8.25
C VAL A 103 17.76 -15.49 -7.71
N LYS A 104 18.36 -16.68 -7.76
CA LYS A 104 19.76 -16.88 -7.42
C LYS A 104 20.66 -16.34 -8.54
N PRO A 105 21.81 -15.70 -8.23
CA PRO A 105 22.72 -15.19 -9.24
C PRO A 105 23.16 -16.24 -10.28
N ALA A 106 23.36 -17.49 -9.85
CA ALA A 106 23.74 -18.60 -10.72
C ALA A 106 22.68 -18.93 -11.80
N ASP A 107 21.41 -18.61 -11.56
CA ASP A 107 20.31 -18.91 -12.47
C ASP A 107 19.95 -17.72 -13.37
N ALA A 108 20.56 -16.54 -13.16
CA ALA A 108 20.10 -15.30 -13.80
C ALA A 108 20.20 -15.34 -15.33
N LEU A 109 21.33 -15.84 -15.86
CA LEU A 109 21.53 -15.95 -17.30
C LEU A 109 20.54 -16.93 -17.93
N ALA A 110 20.40 -18.12 -17.33
CA ALA A 110 19.47 -19.15 -17.82
C ALA A 110 18.02 -18.66 -17.78
N LEU A 111 17.61 -17.97 -16.70
CA LEU A 111 16.28 -17.38 -16.60
C LEU A 111 16.02 -16.37 -17.72
N ARG A 112 16.98 -15.49 -17.98
CA ARG A 112 16.88 -14.49 -19.05
C ARG A 112 16.73 -15.16 -20.42
N GLU A 113 17.56 -16.14 -20.73
CA GLU A 113 17.52 -16.83 -22.02
C GLU A 113 16.21 -17.62 -22.20
N GLU A 114 15.79 -18.34 -21.17
CA GLU A 114 14.58 -19.15 -21.21
C GLU A 114 13.31 -18.30 -21.33
N ILE A 115 13.20 -17.16 -20.62
CA ILE A 115 11.98 -16.34 -20.69
C ILE A 115 11.83 -15.64 -22.05
N LEU A 116 12.94 -15.24 -22.69
CA LEU A 116 12.91 -14.67 -24.04
C LEU A 116 12.59 -15.75 -25.08
N LYS A 117 13.19 -16.93 -24.97
CA LYS A 117 12.88 -18.08 -25.83
C LYS A 117 11.44 -18.57 -25.67
N LEU A 118 10.88 -18.47 -24.46
CA LEU A 118 9.48 -18.73 -24.20
C LEU A 118 8.59 -17.75 -24.97
N ALA A 119 8.87 -16.45 -24.88
CA ALA A 119 8.11 -15.42 -25.59
C ALA A 119 8.16 -15.62 -27.11
N GLU A 120 9.33 -15.93 -27.68
CA GLU A 120 9.47 -16.28 -29.11
C GLU A 120 8.64 -17.51 -29.50
N GLY A 121 8.65 -18.55 -28.65
CA GLY A 121 7.89 -19.77 -28.89
C GLY A 121 6.38 -19.57 -28.79
N VAL A 122 5.93 -18.66 -27.91
CA VAL A 122 4.51 -18.27 -27.78
C VAL A 122 4.10 -17.40 -28.98
N ASP A 123 4.90 -16.40 -29.36
CA ASP A 123 4.60 -15.52 -30.49
C ASP A 123 4.43 -16.29 -31.81
N ARG A 124 5.29 -17.29 -32.06
CA ARG A 124 5.25 -18.14 -33.25
C ARG A 124 4.04 -19.06 -33.32
N ARG A 125 3.56 -19.54 -32.16
CA ARG A 125 2.40 -20.44 -32.08
C ARG A 125 1.06 -19.72 -32.00
N TRP A 126 1.09 -18.39 -31.85
CA TRP A 126 -0.09 -17.60 -31.51
C TRP A 126 -1.31 -17.86 -32.42
N ASP A 127 -1.11 -17.90 -33.73
CA ASP A 127 -2.20 -18.09 -34.69
C ASP A 127 -2.78 -19.52 -34.70
N GLN A 128 -2.04 -20.49 -34.15
CA GLN A 128 -2.46 -21.89 -34.04
C GLN A 128 -3.33 -22.14 -32.80
N GLU A 129 -3.32 -21.21 -31.85
CA GLU A 129 -3.94 -21.36 -30.52
C GLU A 129 -5.13 -20.40 -30.41
N LEU A 130 -6.32 -20.91 -30.77
CA LEU A 130 -7.55 -20.10 -30.84
C LEU A 130 -7.90 -19.43 -29.50
N ASP A 131 -7.60 -20.05 -28.37
CA ASP A 131 -7.94 -19.49 -27.05
C ASP A 131 -7.08 -18.26 -26.69
N TRP A 132 -5.84 -18.20 -27.21
CA TRP A 132 -4.93 -17.08 -26.99
C TRP A 132 -5.40 -15.83 -27.73
N GLN A 133 -6.32 -16.01 -28.67
CA GLN A 133 -6.88 -14.93 -29.45
C GLN A 133 -7.84 -14.02 -28.66
N SER A 134 -8.33 -14.49 -27.51
CA SER A 134 -9.20 -13.68 -26.66
C SER A 134 -8.48 -12.44 -26.10
N PRO A 135 -9.21 -11.37 -25.70
CA PRO A 135 -8.61 -10.24 -24.97
C PRO A 135 -7.84 -10.63 -23.71
N GLN A 136 -8.14 -11.82 -23.16
CA GLN A 136 -7.47 -12.34 -21.98
C GLN A 136 -6.05 -12.82 -22.28
N GLY A 137 -5.75 -13.18 -23.54
CA GLY A 137 -4.45 -13.60 -24.03
C GLY A 137 -4.07 -15.04 -23.66
N CYS A 138 -2.77 -15.32 -23.64
CA CYS A 138 -2.23 -16.63 -23.31
C CYS A 138 -1.84 -16.69 -21.83
N PHE A 139 -2.32 -17.71 -21.12
CA PHE A 139 -1.82 -18.10 -19.79
C PHE A 139 -0.90 -19.29 -19.98
N PHE A 140 0.40 -19.08 -19.85
CA PHE A 140 1.39 -20.12 -20.07
C PHE A 140 1.96 -20.63 -18.76
N ASP A 141 1.74 -21.91 -18.44
CA ASP A 141 2.17 -22.57 -17.21
C ASP A 141 2.96 -23.88 -17.44
N ASP A 142 2.96 -24.43 -18.66
CA ASP A 142 3.78 -25.60 -19.01
C ASP A 142 5.25 -25.22 -19.27
N PHE A 143 6.03 -25.21 -18.19
CA PHE A 143 7.47 -24.90 -18.23
C PHE A 143 8.37 -26.13 -18.45
N THR A 144 7.86 -27.24 -18.97
CA THR A 144 8.67 -28.45 -19.19
C THR A 144 9.90 -28.19 -20.06
N GLY A 145 9.80 -27.27 -21.03
CA GLY A 145 10.92 -26.82 -21.87
C GLY A 145 11.74 -25.64 -21.32
N TYR A 146 11.38 -25.11 -20.16
CA TYR A 146 11.90 -23.88 -19.55
C TYR A 146 12.08 -24.06 -18.03
N PRO A 147 12.97 -24.98 -17.60
CA PRO A 147 13.05 -25.41 -16.20
C PRO A 147 13.45 -24.28 -15.22
N THR A 148 14.28 -23.33 -15.66
CA THR A 148 14.64 -22.16 -14.84
C THR A 148 13.47 -21.20 -14.71
N VAL A 149 12.68 -21.01 -15.77
CA VAL A 149 11.44 -20.22 -15.69
C VAL A 149 10.46 -20.88 -14.71
N GLY A 150 10.20 -22.18 -14.85
CA GLY A 150 9.27 -22.92 -13.96
C GLY A 150 9.74 -23.01 -12.50
N LYS A 151 11.04 -22.84 -12.25
CA LYS A 151 11.59 -22.73 -10.89
C LYS A 151 11.18 -21.43 -10.18
N TYR A 152 10.93 -20.36 -10.92
CA TYR A 152 10.68 -19.02 -10.37
C TYR A 152 9.29 -18.46 -10.64
N LEU A 153 8.63 -18.89 -11.72
CA LEU A 153 7.32 -18.40 -12.14
C LEU A 153 6.27 -19.50 -12.01
N GLN A 154 5.08 -19.10 -11.56
CA GLN A 154 3.89 -19.95 -11.57
C GLN A 154 3.28 -19.98 -12.97
N LEU A 155 3.27 -18.83 -13.65
CA LEU A 155 2.80 -18.68 -15.02
C LEU A 155 3.41 -17.42 -15.65
N VAL A 156 3.33 -17.31 -16.97
CA VAL A 156 3.51 -16.07 -17.71
C VAL A 156 2.25 -15.77 -18.50
N ARG A 157 1.69 -14.57 -18.31
CA ARG A 157 0.54 -14.12 -19.08
C ARG A 157 1.00 -13.23 -20.23
N PHE A 158 0.74 -13.63 -21.46
CA PHE A 158 1.04 -12.85 -22.66
C PHE A 158 -0.20 -12.14 -23.16
N PHE A 159 -0.10 -10.84 -23.41
CA PHE A 159 -1.22 -10.02 -23.82
C PHE A 159 -1.22 -9.80 -25.35
N PRO A 160 -2.37 -10.00 -26.03
CA PRO A 160 -2.46 -9.86 -27.47
C PRO A 160 -2.22 -8.42 -27.92
N ARG A 161 -1.36 -8.22 -28.91
CA ARG A 161 -1.16 -6.94 -29.59
C ARG A 161 -2.47 -6.38 -30.14
N ARG A 162 -3.27 -7.20 -30.81
CA ARG A 162 -4.56 -6.81 -31.40
C ARG A 162 -5.55 -6.14 -30.44
N HIS A 163 -5.49 -6.44 -29.14
CA HIS A 163 -6.40 -5.83 -28.17
C HIS A 163 -6.07 -4.35 -27.91
N TYR A 164 -4.80 -3.98 -28.13
CA TYR A 164 -4.30 -2.63 -27.98
C TYR A 164 -4.19 -1.91 -29.34
N GLU A 165 -4.51 -2.60 -30.44
CA GLU A 165 -4.71 -1.98 -31.74
C GLU A 165 -6.04 -1.23 -31.74
N GLY A 166 -6.02 0.05 -32.11
CA GLY A 166 -7.23 0.87 -32.06
C GLY A 166 -8.20 0.53 -33.19
N TRP A 167 -9.48 0.34 -32.84
CA TRP A 167 -10.57 0.90 -33.65
C TRP A 167 -10.82 2.32 -33.12
N PRO A 168 -10.58 3.38 -33.90
CA PRO A 168 -10.92 4.73 -33.46
C PRO A 168 -12.41 4.98 -33.70
N PRO A 169 -12.95 6.12 -33.25
CA PRO A 169 -14.08 6.71 -33.97
C PRO A 169 -13.67 7.29 -35.34
N TYR A 170 -12.37 7.49 -35.69
CA TYR A 170 -11.95 8.12 -36.97
C TYR A 170 -10.54 7.74 -37.52
N GLY A 171 -10.33 6.57 -38.17
CA GLY A 171 -9.04 6.26 -38.86
C GLY A 171 -8.52 4.81 -38.85
N ARG A 172 -7.42 4.54 -39.58
CA ARG A 172 -6.84 3.19 -39.79
C ARG A 172 -6.37 2.53 -38.49
N VAL A 173 -6.45 1.19 -38.45
CA VAL A 173 -5.86 0.33 -37.40
C VAL A 173 -4.37 0.67 -37.27
N VAL A 174 -3.98 1.37 -36.21
CA VAL A 174 -2.57 1.59 -35.88
C VAL A 174 -2.14 0.36 -35.08
N LYS A 175 -1.24 -0.45 -35.66
CA LYS A 175 -0.53 -1.51 -34.92
C LYS A 175 0.23 -0.82 -33.80
N ARG A 176 -0.31 -0.82 -32.58
CA ARG A 176 0.37 -0.20 -31.44
C ARG A 176 1.62 -1.03 -31.15
N THR A 177 2.77 -0.43 -31.42
CA THR A 177 4.05 -0.94 -30.93
C THR A 177 4.16 -0.65 -29.43
N TRP A 178 4.87 -1.51 -28.72
CA TRP A 178 5.27 -1.15 -27.36
C TRP A 178 6.29 -0.01 -27.47
N PRO A 179 6.26 1.01 -26.59
CA PRO A 179 7.21 2.11 -26.67
C PRO A 179 8.66 1.62 -26.65
N ALA A 180 9.46 2.10 -27.59
CA ALA A 180 10.88 1.75 -27.67
C ALA A 180 11.62 2.20 -26.39
N GLY A 181 12.54 1.37 -25.91
CA GLY A 181 13.26 1.62 -24.66
C GLY A 181 12.44 1.39 -23.37
N CYS A 182 11.18 0.93 -23.46
CA CYS A 182 10.40 0.50 -22.31
C CYS A 182 10.41 -1.03 -22.17
N ASP A 183 10.53 -1.51 -20.94
CA ASP A 183 10.40 -2.93 -20.59
C ASP A 183 9.00 -3.45 -20.89
N TRP A 184 8.88 -4.62 -21.52
CA TRP A 184 7.59 -5.25 -21.90
C TRP A 184 7.30 -6.51 -21.07
N LEU A 185 8.29 -7.07 -20.38
CA LEU A 185 8.08 -7.97 -19.23
C LEU A 185 7.90 -7.08 -18.00
N VAL A 186 6.65 -6.87 -17.61
CA VAL A 186 6.26 -5.97 -16.52
C VAL A 186 5.37 -6.71 -15.52
N PHE A 187 5.39 -6.32 -14.25
CA PHE A 187 4.50 -6.94 -13.28
C PHE A 187 3.12 -6.30 -13.31
N ARG A 188 2.10 -7.08 -12.92
CA ARG A 188 0.76 -6.55 -12.68
C ARG A 188 0.86 -5.37 -11.70
N PRO A 189 0.29 -4.20 -12.03
CA PRO A 189 0.19 -3.09 -11.10
C PRO A 189 -0.44 -3.53 -9.77
N ALA A 190 -0.10 -2.85 -8.69
CA ALA A 190 -0.83 -3.01 -7.43
C ALA A 190 -2.32 -2.68 -7.68
N GLY A 191 -3.21 -3.62 -7.35
CA GLY A 191 -4.64 -3.45 -7.51
C GLY A 191 -5.38 -4.78 -7.33
N GLY A 192 -6.61 -4.72 -6.83
CA GLY A 192 -7.42 -5.91 -6.54
C GLY A 192 -8.78 -5.55 -5.95
N ALA A 193 -9.54 -6.57 -5.54
CA ALA A 193 -10.76 -6.37 -4.77
C ALA A 193 -10.39 -5.77 -3.41
N TYR A 194 -10.78 -4.52 -3.21
CA TYR A 194 -10.55 -3.79 -1.96
C TYR A 194 -11.59 -4.22 -0.93
N SER A 195 -11.14 -4.50 0.30
CA SER A 195 -12.03 -4.78 1.43
C SER A 195 -11.91 -3.65 2.44
N GLN A 196 -13.04 -2.99 2.71
CA GLN A 196 -13.16 -1.99 3.78
C GLN A 196 -12.86 -2.60 5.16
N ASP A 197 -13.24 -3.87 5.36
CA ASP A 197 -13.12 -4.56 6.65
C ASP A 197 -11.64 -4.67 7.06
N ALA A 198 -10.75 -4.94 6.11
CA ALA A 198 -9.31 -5.04 6.38
C ALA A 198 -8.68 -3.74 6.93
N MET A 199 -9.28 -2.58 6.62
CA MET A 199 -8.85 -1.31 7.18
C MET A 199 -9.55 -1.00 8.50
N VAL A 200 -10.81 -1.37 8.66
CA VAL A 200 -11.52 -1.27 9.94
C VAL A 200 -10.80 -2.13 11.00
N ASP A 201 -10.46 -3.38 10.68
CA ASP A 201 -9.69 -4.26 11.55
C ASP A 201 -8.33 -3.66 11.92
N ALA A 202 -7.65 -3.03 10.96
CA ALA A 202 -6.39 -2.34 11.21
C ALA A 202 -6.56 -1.12 12.14
N LEU A 203 -7.69 -0.41 12.05
CA LEU A 203 -8.02 0.70 12.94
C LEU A 203 -8.25 0.19 14.36
N TRP A 204 -9.03 -0.88 14.51
CA TRP A 204 -9.28 -1.53 15.79
C TRP A 204 -7.98 -2.04 16.43
N ALA A 205 -7.13 -2.69 15.64
CA ALA A 205 -5.85 -3.21 16.10
C ALA A 205 -4.92 -2.12 16.64
N ILE A 206 -4.82 -0.95 15.98
CA ILE A 206 -3.96 0.13 16.48
C ILE A 206 -4.56 0.80 17.74
N ILE A 207 -5.89 0.96 17.82
CA ILE A 207 -6.56 1.49 19.01
C ILE A 207 -6.33 0.56 20.20
N ALA A 208 -6.64 -0.73 20.04
CA ALA A 208 -6.45 -1.75 21.08
C ALA A 208 -5.00 -1.81 21.55
N LYS A 209 -4.04 -1.86 20.61
CA LYS A 209 -2.61 -1.86 20.91
C LYS A 209 -2.17 -0.66 21.75
N LYS A 210 -2.75 0.52 21.52
CA LYS A 210 -2.42 1.73 22.29
C LYS A 210 -3.08 1.71 23.67
N ILE A 211 -4.34 1.30 23.78
CA ILE A 211 -5.02 1.13 25.07
C ILE A 211 -4.24 0.13 25.94
N GLU A 212 -4.00 -1.08 25.45
CA GLU A 212 -3.27 -2.14 26.15
C GLU A 212 -1.85 -1.71 26.56
N LYS A 213 -1.12 -1.02 25.67
CA LYS A 213 0.24 -0.50 25.95
C LYS A 213 0.23 0.36 27.21
N TYR A 214 -0.78 1.23 27.35
CA TYR A 214 -0.81 2.25 28.38
C TYR A 214 -1.52 1.83 29.66
N GLU A 215 -2.35 0.80 29.62
CA GLU A 215 -2.78 0.07 30.81
C GLU A 215 -1.61 -0.66 31.46
N ALA A 216 -0.79 -1.36 30.65
CA ALA A 216 0.37 -2.10 31.16
C ALA A 216 1.51 -1.18 31.60
N LYS A 217 1.69 -0.04 30.93
CA LYS A 217 2.76 0.92 31.21
C LYS A 217 2.25 2.36 31.07
N PRO A 218 1.67 2.93 32.13
CA PRO A 218 1.22 4.31 32.13
C PRO A 218 2.35 5.29 31.82
N PRO A 219 2.04 6.47 31.25
CA PRO A 219 3.03 7.51 31.03
C PRO A 219 3.72 7.94 32.33
N GLN A 220 5.02 8.22 32.25
CA GLN A 220 5.79 8.67 33.42
C GLN A 220 5.72 10.19 33.65
N VAL A 221 5.28 10.93 32.64
CA VAL A 221 5.09 12.37 32.71
C VAL A 221 3.72 12.65 33.32
N GLN A 222 3.67 13.48 34.37
CA GLN A 222 2.41 13.94 34.94
C GLN A 222 1.72 14.91 33.97
N MET A 223 0.46 14.61 33.63
CA MET A 223 -0.37 15.41 32.74
C MET A 223 -1.82 15.41 33.23
N ASP A 224 -2.57 16.45 32.86
CA ASP A 224 -3.99 16.59 33.23
C ASP A 224 -4.88 15.70 32.35
N ASP A 225 -4.53 15.59 31.07
CA ASP A 225 -5.24 14.78 30.08
C ASP A 225 -4.23 14.05 29.17
N PHE A 226 -4.63 12.88 28.67
CA PHE A 226 -3.86 12.13 27.68
C PHE A 226 -4.74 11.75 26.49
N TYR A 227 -4.34 12.12 25.28
CA TYR A 227 -5.13 11.93 24.07
C TYR A 227 -4.44 10.98 23.08
N LEU A 228 -5.27 10.28 22.31
CA LEU A 228 -4.83 9.42 21.21
C LEU A 228 -5.10 10.10 19.87
N LEU A 229 -4.08 10.19 19.02
CA LEU A 229 -4.20 10.62 17.63
C LEU A 229 -3.81 9.47 16.70
N ILE A 230 -4.81 8.84 16.09
CA ILE A 230 -4.59 7.89 15.00
C ILE A 230 -4.56 8.66 13.68
N HIS A 231 -3.54 8.45 12.85
CA HIS A 231 -3.41 9.15 11.57
C HIS A 231 -3.27 8.21 10.38
N TYR A 232 -3.87 8.58 9.26
CA TYR A 232 -3.78 7.92 7.97
C TYR A 232 -2.93 8.77 7.04
N ASN A 233 -1.68 8.34 6.80
CA ASN A 233 -0.74 8.97 5.89
C ASN A 233 -0.17 7.93 4.92
N GLN A 234 0.97 7.29 5.17
CA GLN A 234 1.66 6.47 4.15
C GLN A 234 0.92 5.18 3.76
N ALA A 235 -0.12 4.84 4.51
CA ALA A 235 -0.99 3.69 4.30
C ALA A 235 -1.55 3.57 2.87
N PHE A 236 -1.90 4.69 2.20
CA PHE A 236 -2.50 4.64 0.85
C PHE A 236 -1.59 4.00 -0.22
N LEU A 237 -0.27 3.98 0.00
CA LEU A 237 0.68 3.43 -0.96
C LEU A 237 0.70 1.90 -0.96
N TYR A 238 0.36 1.28 0.18
CA TYR A 238 0.60 -0.15 0.43
C TYR A 238 -0.64 -0.89 0.92
N ASN A 239 -1.60 -0.19 1.51
CA ASN A 239 -2.83 -0.76 2.02
C ASN A 239 -3.97 -0.59 1.01
N THR A 240 -4.99 -1.44 1.17
CA THR A 240 -6.26 -1.24 0.47
C THR A 240 -6.80 0.16 0.78
N PRO A 241 -7.35 0.90 -0.21
CA PRO A 241 -8.02 2.15 0.07
C PRO A 241 -9.12 1.92 1.10
N VAL A 242 -9.17 2.81 2.09
CA VAL A 242 -10.29 2.88 3.05
C VAL A 242 -11.57 3.24 2.31
N GLU A 243 -11.51 4.23 1.42
CA GLU A 243 -12.69 4.66 0.68
C GLU A 243 -13.00 3.71 -0.48
N THR A 244 -14.25 3.25 -0.51
CA THR A 244 -14.85 2.53 -1.62
C THR A 244 -16.06 3.31 -2.15
N LEU A 245 -16.78 2.74 -3.12
CA LEU A 245 -18.05 3.29 -3.57
C LEU A 245 -19.09 3.36 -2.44
N PHE A 246 -19.00 2.46 -1.46
CA PHE A 246 -20.01 2.27 -0.42
C PHE A 246 -19.51 2.54 1.00
N PHE A 247 -18.24 2.91 1.15
CA PHE A 247 -17.60 3.11 2.45
C PHE A 247 -16.68 4.32 2.41
N LYS A 248 -16.82 5.21 3.40
CA LYS A 248 -16.10 6.47 3.52
C LYS A 248 -15.30 6.52 4.82
N PHE A 249 -14.42 7.51 4.95
CA PHE A 249 -13.65 7.69 6.18
C PHE A 249 -14.54 7.95 7.40
N GLU A 250 -15.69 8.57 7.20
CA GLU A 250 -16.72 8.77 8.22
C GLU A 250 -17.25 7.43 8.75
N ASP A 251 -17.36 6.41 7.89
CA ASP A 251 -17.78 5.06 8.29
C ASP A 251 -16.70 4.39 9.15
N ALA A 252 -15.43 4.54 8.77
CA ALA A 252 -14.31 4.08 9.60
C ALA A 252 -14.25 4.79 10.95
N ALA A 253 -14.48 6.10 10.99
CA ALA A 253 -14.52 6.86 12.24
C ALA A 253 -15.65 6.38 13.15
N ARG A 254 -16.85 6.11 12.60
CA ARG A 254 -17.97 5.52 13.36
C ARG A 254 -17.62 4.13 13.87
N ALA A 255 -16.98 3.29 13.06
CA ALA A 255 -16.53 1.97 13.49
C ALA A 255 -15.46 2.03 14.58
N GLY A 256 -14.54 2.99 14.53
CA GLY A 256 -13.54 3.23 15.57
C GLY A 256 -14.15 3.74 16.88
N SER A 257 -15.10 4.67 16.79
CA SER A 257 -15.85 5.17 17.94
C SER A 257 -16.67 4.06 18.63
N ALA A 258 -17.39 3.25 17.84
CA ALA A 258 -18.13 2.11 18.36
C ALA A 258 -17.23 1.04 19.00
N PHE A 259 -16.02 0.85 18.49
CA PHE A 259 -15.04 -0.08 19.06
C PHE A 259 -14.47 0.40 20.40
N ILE A 260 -14.19 1.70 20.55
CA ILE A 260 -13.77 2.29 21.82
C ILE A 260 -14.90 2.17 22.86
N GLY A 261 -16.13 2.49 22.46
CA GLY A 261 -17.30 2.38 23.34
C GLY A 261 -17.12 3.18 24.64
N GLU A 262 -17.37 2.52 25.77
CA GLU A 262 -17.24 3.10 27.11
C GLU A 262 -15.86 2.87 27.76
N ASP A 263 -14.94 2.20 27.05
CA ASP A 263 -13.63 1.83 27.57
C ASP A 263 -12.48 2.42 26.72
N PRO A 264 -12.17 3.72 26.88
CA PRO A 264 -11.07 4.37 26.18
C PRO A 264 -9.70 4.09 26.84
N GLY A 265 -9.63 3.23 27.86
CA GLY A 265 -8.47 3.11 28.74
C GLY A 265 -8.13 4.45 29.42
N ILE A 266 -6.85 4.84 29.36
CA ILE A 266 -6.38 6.10 29.98
C ILE A 266 -6.61 7.35 29.12
N PHE A 267 -7.18 7.20 27.91
CA PHE A 267 -7.31 8.32 26.98
C PHE A 267 -8.57 9.14 27.23
N GLY A 268 -8.40 10.43 27.53
CA GLY A 268 -9.53 11.36 27.71
C GLY A 268 -10.21 11.74 26.39
N LYS A 269 -9.48 11.67 25.26
CA LYS A 269 -9.99 11.85 23.90
C LYS A 269 -9.23 11.00 22.90
N ALA A 270 -9.91 10.61 21.83
CA ALA A 270 -9.30 9.93 20.69
C ALA A 270 -9.74 10.58 19.37
N PHE A 271 -8.80 10.72 18.44
CA PHE A 271 -9.03 11.32 17.12
C PHE A 271 -8.51 10.42 16.00
N LEU A 272 -9.21 10.42 14.88
CA LEU A 272 -8.74 9.88 13.60
C LEU A 272 -8.47 11.04 12.64
N MET A 273 -7.25 11.14 12.12
CA MET A 273 -6.84 12.18 11.18
C MET A 273 -6.47 11.60 9.82
N LEU A 274 -7.00 12.19 8.75
CA LEU A 274 -6.48 12.01 7.40
C LEU A 274 -5.43 13.09 7.18
N ALA A 275 -4.18 12.68 6.99
CA ALA A 275 -3.04 13.61 6.93
C ALA A 275 -2.56 13.87 5.49
N PHE A 276 -3.46 13.76 4.50
CA PHE A 276 -3.14 14.03 3.09
C PHE A 276 -3.39 15.49 2.72
N GLN A 277 -2.44 16.08 2.00
CA GLN A 277 -2.59 17.43 1.46
C GLN A 277 -2.78 17.42 -0.07
N PRO A 278 -3.80 18.13 -0.59
CA PRO A 278 -4.94 18.72 0.12
C PRO A 278 -5.94 17.65 0.61
N GLY A 279 -6.80 17.99 1.57
CA GLY A 279 -7.89 17.10 2.01
C GLY A 279 -7.80 16.61 3.46
N GLU A 280 -6.99 17.28 4.28
CA GLU A 280 -6.83 16.96 5.69
C GLU A 280 -8.17 17.04 6.42
N ARG A 281 -8.49 16.00 7.20
CA ARG A 281 -9.75 15.90 7.96
C ARG A 281 -9.46 15.26 9.32
N VAL A 282 -10.22 15.67 10.34
CA VAL A 282 -10.10 15.12 11.69
C VAL A 282 -11.49 14.71 12.16
N PHE A 283 -11.60 13.47 12.62
CA PHE A 283 -12.79 12.90 13.23
C PHE A 283 -12.50 12.66 14.71
N GLN A 284 -13.42 13.04 15.59
CA GLN A 284 -13.34 12.65 16.99
C GLN A 284 -13.96 11.26 17.13
N LEU A 285 -13.20 10.33 17.73
CA LEU A 285 -13.65 8.96 18.01
C LEU A 285 -14.18 8.84 19.45
N TYR A 286 -13.57 9.58 20.37
CA TYR A 286 -13.95 9.61 21.78
C TYR A 286 -13.72 11.00 22.40
N PRO A 287 -14.64 11.50 23.25
CA PRO A 287 -16.01 10.98 23.42
C PRO A 287 -16.81 11.08 22.10
N ALA A 288 -17.74 10.15 21.87
CA ALA A 288 -18.53 10.05 20.64
C ALA A 288 -19.57 11.17 20.50
#